data_AF-A0A939Y8N3-F1
#
_entry.id   AF-A0A939Y8N3-F1
#
_cell.length_a   1.000
_cell.length_b   1.000
_cell.length_c   1.000
_cell.angle_alpha   90.00
_cell.angle_beta   90.00
_cell.angle_gamma   90.00
#
_symmetry.space_group_name_H-M   'P 1'
#
loop_
_entity.id
_entity.type
_entity.pdbx_description
1 polymer ?
#
loop_
_entity_poly.entity_id
_entity_poly.type
_entity_poly.pdbx_seq_one_letter_code
_entity_poly.pdbx_strand_id
1 'polypeptide(L)'
;MEIENSQECFVQLWLRLEHTRRLLGGQYKRFCIRNILKVWFGLRATDDFIWEVCHRATVDDEPQAGWDELPLPSLYPRKHRELLRDIVSVRLGISYYRVNLKALDKAYSIAFPKSTPININKKAYPQPLPKGRGLNNQ
;
A
#
# COMPACT_ATOMS: atom_id res chain seq x y z
N MET A 1 -8.56 5.36 17.01
CA MET A 1 -7.19 5.04 16.57
C MET A 1 -6.48 6.35 16.28
N GLU A 2 -5.34 6.55 16.92
CA GLU A 2 -4.43 7.64 16.56
C GLU A 2 -3.53 7.15 15.44
N ILE A 3 -3.38 7.97 14.40
CA ILE A 3 -2.50 7.69 13.27
C ILE A 3 -1.29 8.60 13.41
N GLU A 4 -0.11 8.05 13.22
CA GLU A 4 1.16 8.75 13.28
C GLU A 4 1.99 8.43 12.04
N ASN A 5 2.92 9.34 11.69
CA ASN A 5 3.87 9.17 10.59
C ASN A 5 5.12 8.39 11.06
N SER A 6 4.92 7.24 11.70
CA SER A 6 5.96 6.42 12.33
C SER A 6 5.94 4.97 11.82
N GLN A 7 7.08 4.28 11.87
CA GLN A 7 7.20 2.90 11.40
C GLN A 7 6.30 1.96 12.21
N GLU A 8 6.24 2.17 13.52
CA GLU A 8 5.43 1.42 14.47
C GLU A 8 3.95 1.51 14.12
N CYS A 9 3.45 2.73 13.86
CA CYS A 9 2.08 2.94 13.42
C CYS A 9 1.82 2.24 12.08
N PHE A 10 2.75 2.34 11.12
CA PHE A 10 2.60 1.69 9.82
C PHE A 10 2.54 0.17 9.90
N VAL A 11 3.30 -0.47 10.80
CA VAL A 11 3.20 -1.92 11.02
C VAL A 11 1.79 -2.27 11.49
N GLN A 12 1.24 -1.49 12.44
CA GLN A 12 -0.12 -1.70 12.92
C GLN A 12 -1.15 -1.50 11.81
N LEU A 13 -0.99 -0.51 10.93
CA LEU A 13 -1.90 -0.30 9.80
C LEU A 13 -1.88 -1.47 8.80
N TRP A 14 -0.71 -2.02 8.50
CA TRP A 14 -0.57 -3.19 7.63
C TRP A 14 -1.24 -4.44 8.23
N LEU A 15 -0.98 -4.73 9.50
CA LEU A 15 -1.60 -5.85 10.20
C LEU A 15 -3.12 -5.67 10.31
N ARG A 16 -3.56 -4.43 10.56
CA ARG A 16 -4.98 -4.08 10.64
C ARG A 16 -5.67 -4.26 9.29
N LEU A 17 -5.03 -3.97 8.15
CA LEU A 17 -5.59 -4.25 6.82
C LEU A 17 -5.90 -5.73 6.65
N GLU A 18 -4.93 -6.60 6.94
CA GLU A 18 -5.11 -8.04 6.82
C GLU A 18 -6.18 -8.57 7.79
N HIS A 19 -6.20 -8.05 9.03
CA HIS A 19 -7.26 -8.40 9.97
C HIS A 19 -8.64 -7.94 9.48
N THR A 20 -8.73 -6.73 8.90
CA THR A 20 -9.97 -6.16 8.37
C THR A 20 -10.48 -6.96 7.17
N ARG A 21 -9.58 -7.46 6.31
CA ARG A 21 -9.94 -8.38 5.23
C ARG A 21 -10.62 -9.63 5.76
N ARG A 22 -10.03 -10.27 6.78
CA ARG A 22 -10.61 -11.48 7.41
C ARG A 22 -11.94 -11.19 8.06
N LEU A 23 -12.03 -10.08 8.79
CA LEU A 23 -13.26 -9.65 9.45
C LEU A 23 -14.39 -9.42 8.44
N LEU A 24 -14.13 -8.68 7.36
CA LEU A 24 -15.13 -8.41 6.32
C LEU A 24 -15.52 -9.69 5.57
N GLY A 25 -14.56 -10.55 5.27
CA GLY A 25 -14.84 -11.88 4.69
C GLY A 25 -15.77 -12.72 5.58
N GLY A 26 -15.53 -12.75 6.90
CA GLY A 26 -16.41 -13.43 7.85
C GLY A 26 -17.80 -12.81 7.98
N GLN A 27 -17.96 -11.53 7.61
CA GLN A 27 -19.24 -10.82 7.57
C GLN A 27 -19.90 -10.85 6.19
N TYR A 28 -19.36 -11.60 5.22
CA TYR A 28 -19.82 -11.60 3.82
C TYR A 28 -19.84 -10.19 3.20
N LYS A 29 -18.93 -9.31 3.64
CA LYS A 29 -18.77 -7.95 3.12
C LYS A 29 -17.54 -7.86 2.24
N ARG A 30 -17.64 -7.05 1.18
CA ARG A 30 -16.51 -6.77 0.29
C ARG A 30 -15.37 -6.07 1.04
N PHE A 31 -14.15 -6.49 0.76
CA PHE A 31 -12.93 -5.82 1.21
C PHE A 31 -12.63 -4.63 0.29
N CYS A 32 -13.35 -3.52 0.48
CA CYS A 32 -13.18 -2.28 -0.29
C CYS A 32 -12.81 -1.10 0.60
N ILE A 33 -12.27 -0.02 0.02
CA ILE A 33 -11.82 1.19 0.76
C ILE A 33 -12.92 1.70 1.70
N ARG A 34 -14.16 1.83 1.20
CA ARG A 34 -15.28 2.32 2.01
C ARG A 34 -15.52 1.48 3.26
N ASN A 35 -15.54 0.15 3.13
CA ASN A 35 -15.75 -0.74 4.26
C ASN A 35 -14.57 -0.72 5.22
N ILE A 36 -13.34 -0.64 4.70
CA ILE A 36 -12.13 -0.50 5.53
C ILE A 36 -12.23 0.77 6.38
N LEU A 37 -12.49 1.92 5.75
CA LEU A 37 -12.59 3.20 6.45
C LEU A 37 -13.73 3.20 7.48
N LYS A 38 -14.89 2.64 7.13
CA LYS A 38 -16.01 2.49 8.08
C LYS A 38 -15.65 1.60 9.27
N VAL A 39 -14.94 0.49 9.08
CA VAL A 39 -14.47 -0.36 10.18
C VAL A 39 -13.44 0.35 11.05
N TRP A 40 -12.59 1.18 10.46
CA TRP A 40 -11.47 1.81 11.18
C TRP A 40 -11.87 3.06 11.94
N PHE A 41 -12.77 3.84 11.37
CA PHE A 41 -13.10 5.19 11.85
C PHE A 41 -14.58 5.33 12.27
N GLY A 42 -15.43 4.33 12.01
CA GLY A 42 -16.84 4.35 12.41
C GLY A 42 -17.56 5.57 11.82
N LEU A 43 -18.22 6.35 12.69
CA LEU A 43 -18.92 7.58 12.31
C LEU A 43 -17.99 8.67 11.73
N ARG A 44 -16.69 8.59 11.99
CA ARG A 44 -15.71 9.54 11.41
C ARG A 44 -15.37 9.21 9.96
N ALA A 45 -15.82 8.07 9.42
CA ALA A 45 -15.71 7.75 8.00
C ALA A 45 -16.82 8.44 7.20
N THR A 46 -16.81 9.77 7.16
CA THR A 46 -17.76 10.56 6.36
C THR A 46 -17.56 10.32 4.87
N ASP A 47 -18.57 10.62 4.05
CA ASP A 47 -18.45 10.47 2.61
C ASP A 47 -17.35 11.36 2.02
N ASP A 48 -17.15 12.58 2.55
CA ASP A 48 -16.04 13.46 2.16
C ASP A 48 -14.67 12.83 2.46
N PHE A 49 -14.50 12.25 3.65
CA PHE A 49 -13.25 11.59 4.01
C PHE A 49 -12.99 10.36 3.13
N ILE A 50 -14.03 9.56 2.87
CA ILE A 50 -13.92 8.40 1.98
C ILE A 50 -13.58 8.86 0.56
N TRP A 51 -14.25 9.89 0.06
CA TRP A 51 -14.00 10.46 -1.26
C TRP A 51 -12.57 10.99 -1.38
N GLU A 52 -12.09 11.75 -0.39
CA GLU A 52 -10.74 12.31 -0.39
C GLU A 52 -9.67 11.21 -0.40
N VAL A 53 -9.83 10.15 0.40
CA VAL A 53 -8.92 9.01 0.38
C VAL A 53 -8.97 8.28 -0.97
N CYS A 54 -10.16 8.02 -1.52
CA CYS A 54 -10.31 7.35 -2.82
C CYS A 54 -9.69 8.15 -3.97
N HIS A 55 -9.90 9.46 -3.98
CA HIS A 55 -9.40 10.36 -5.02
C HIS A 55 -7.88 10.51 -4.98
N ARG A 56 -7.27 10.46 -3.78
CA ARG A 56 -5.81 10.54 -3.62
C ARG A 56 -5.09 9.22 -3.80
N ALA A 57 -5.73 8.11 -3.44
CA ALA A 57 -5.17 6.77 -3.57
C ALA A 57 -5.13 6.33 -5.03
N THR A 58 -4.14 6.82 -5.77
CA THR A 58 -3.93 6.51 -7.19
C THR A 58 -3.00 5.32 -7.37
N VAL A 59 -3.36 4.40 -8.27
CA VAL A 59 -2.49 3.30 -8.70
C VAL A 59 -2.53 3.25 -10.22
N ASP A 60 -1.35 3.33 -10.84
CA ASP A 60 -1.20 3.40 -12.30
C ASP A 60 -2.01 4.58 -12.90
N ASP A 61 -1.87 5.74 -12.26
CA ASP A 61 -2.48 7.04 -12.61
C ASP A 61 -4.02 7.11 -12.54
N GLU A 62 -4.67 6.06 -12.05
CA GLU A 62 -6.11 6.00 -11.85
C GLU A 62 -6.50 6.09 -10.36
N PRO A 63 -7.45 6.97 -9.98
CA PRO A 63 -8.04 6.99 -8.65
C PRO A 63 -8.70 5.65 -8.31
N GLN A 64 -8.64 5.24 -7.05
CA GLN A 64 -9.30 4.01 -6.62
C GLN A 64 -10.77 4.25 -6.35
N ALA A 65 -11.65 3.46 -6.97
CA ALA A 65 -13.06 3.49 -6.64
C ALA A 65 -13.31 2.89 -5.24
N GLY A 66 -14.07 3.61 -4.42
CA GLY A 66 -14.27 3.24 -3.02
C GLY A 66 -15.05 1.94 -2.77
N TRP A 67 -15.75 1.43 -3.80
CA TRP A 67 -16.57 0.22 -3.76
C TRP A 67 -15.90 -1.00 -4.39
N ASP A 68 -14.78 -0.81 -5.08
CA ASP A 68 -14.07 -1.89 -5.74
C ASP A 68 -13.45 -2.83 -4.72
N GLU A 69 -13.51 -4.11 -5.03
CA GLU A 69 -12.85 -5.12 -4.22
C GLU A 69 -11.34 -4.96 -4.34
N LEU A 70 -10.70 -4.79 -3.19
CA LEU A 70 -9.26 -4.71 -3.11
C LEU A 70 -8.66 -6.12 -3.11
N PRO A 71 -7.47 -6.29 -3.71
CA PRO A 71 -6.78 -7.56 -3.70
C PRO A 71 -6.23 -7.89 -2.30
N LEU A 72 -5.56 -9.04 -2.17
CA LEU A 72 -4.96 -9.45 -0.90
C LEU A 72 -3.74 -8.58 -0.55
N PRO A 73 -3.67 -8.01 0.68
CA PRO A 73 -2.56 -7.16 1.11
C PRO A 73 -1.17 -7.77 0.99
N SER A 74 -1.04 -9.06 1.31
CA SER A 74 0.23 -9.80 1.28
C SER A 74 0.72 -10.16 -0.13
N LEU A 75 -0.14 -10.05 -1.14
CA LEU A 75 0.19 -10.40 -2.54
C LEU A 75 0.31 -9.17 -3.42
N TYR A 76 -0.46 -8.12 -3.16
CA TYR A 76 -0.56 -6.92 -3.99
C TYR A 76 -0.23 -5.63 -3.22
N PRO A 77 0.97 -5.52 -2.62
CA PRO A 77 1.25 -4.49 -1.63
C PRO A 77 1.24 -3.06 -2.19
N ARG A 78 1.52 -2.84 -3.48
CA ARG A 78 1.59 -1.48 -4.05
C ARG A 78 0.28 -0.71 -3.89
N LYS A 79 -0.86 -1.34 -4.16
CA LYS A 79 -2.19 -0.73 -4.05
C LYS A 79 -2.53 -0.37 -2.60
N HIS A 80 -2.17 -1.25 -1.67
CA HIS A 80 -2.39 -1.02 -0.25
C HIS A 80 -1.43 0.00 0.35
N ARG A 81 -0.18 0.06 -0.14
CA ARG A 81 0.79 1.08 0.28
C ARG A 81 0.27 2.48 -0.03
N GLU A 82 -0.22 2.72 -1.24
CA GLU A 82 -0.80 4.03 -1.60
C GLU A 82 -2.05 4.32 -0.76
N LEU A 83 -2.95 3.35 -0.61
CA LEU A 83 -4.11 3.51 0.27
C LEU A 83 -3.70 3.90 1.71
N LEU A 84 -2.73 3.20 2.31
CA LEU A 84 -2.26 3.52 3.66
C LEU A 84 -1.59 4.90 3.72
N ARG A 85 -0.79 5.24 2.72
CA ARG A 85 -0.13 6.55 2.60
C ARG A 85 -1.17 7.67 2.59
N ASP A 86 -2.23 7.52 1.80
CA ASP A 86 -3.26 8.54 1.69
C ASP A 86 -4.14 8.64 2.92
N ILE A 87 -4.51 7.50 3.53
CA ILE A 87 -5.17 7.47 4.84
C ILE A 87 -4.37 8.26 5.87
N VAL A 88 -3.05 8.06 5.93
CA VAL A 88 -2.16 8.77 6.85
C VAL A 88 -2.09 10.25 6.51
N SER A 89 -1.91 10.60 5.23
CA SER A 89 -1.81 11.99 4.78
C SER A 89 -3.05 12.80 5.12
N VAL A 90 -4.24 12.26 4.82
CA VAL A 90 -5.53 12.91 5.07
C VAL A 90 -5.77 13.00 6.58
N ARG A 91 -5.51 11.92 7.33
CA ARG A 91 -5.76 11.90 8.77
C ARG A 91 -4.90 12.88 9.56
N LEU A 92 -3.67 13.11 9.11
CA LEU A 92 -2.71 14.04 9.72
C LEU A 92 -2.77 15.45 9.14
N GLY A 93 -3.52 15.68 8.06
CA GLY A 93 -3.55 16.97 7.36
C GLY A 93 -2.18 17.34 6.76
N ILE A 94 -1.37 16.34 6.37
CA ILE A 94 -0.05 16.56 5.78
C ILE A 94 -0.06 16.23 4.30
N SER A 95 0.87 16.84 3.55
CA SER A 95 1.10 16.47 2.16
C SER A 95 1.49 14.99 2.04
N TYR A 96 0.98 14.31 1.01
CA TYR A 96 1.32 12.93 0.66
C TYR A 96 2.85 12.72 0.52
N TYR A 97 3.61 13.74 0.10
CA TYR A 97 5.08 13.70 0.01
C TYR A 97 5.78 13.72 1.37
N ARG A 98 5.09 14.14 2.44
CA ARG A 98 5.63 14.18 3.82
C ARG A 98 5.40 12.88 4.58
N VAL A 99 4.60 11.95 4.05
CA VAL A 99 4.47 10.61 4.63
C VAL A 99 5.78 9.85 4.44
N ASN A 100 6.28 9.23 5.51
CA ASN A 100 7.55 8.51 5.50
C ASN A 100 7.43 7.18 4.75
N LEU A 101 7.52 7.26 3.42
CA LEU A 101 7.36 6.12 2.52
C LEU A 101 8.37 5.00 2.81
N LYS A 102 9.60 5.35 3.18
CA LYS A 102 10.63 4.36 3.55
C LYS A 102 10.23 3.56 4.78
N ALA A 103 9.66 4.22 5.79
CA ALA A 103 9.15 3.53 6.97
C ALA A 103 7.91 2.69 6.63
N LEU A 104 7.03 3.17 5.76
CA LEU A 104 5.83 2.43 5.32
C LEU A 104 6.20 1.15 4.55
N ASP A 105 7.21 1.22 3.67
CA ASP A 105 7.74 0.06 2.95
C ASP A 105 8.44 -0.94 3.89
N LYS A 106 9.23 -0.46 4.86
CA LYS A 106 9.85 -1.33 5.87
C LYS A 106 8.80 -2.02 6.75
N ALA A 107 7.77 -1.28 7.15
CA ALA A 107 6.69 -1.79 7.97
C ALA A 107 5.95 -2.95 7.31
N TYR A 108 5.83 -2.96 5.98
CA TYR A 108 5.28 -4.10 5.25
C TYR A 108 6.08 -5.38 5.46
N SER A 109 7.41 -5.31 5.32
CA SER A 109 8.27 -6.49 5.53
C SER A 109 8.21 -7.02 6.96
N ILE A 110 7.96 -6.14 7.94
CA ILE A 110 7.75 -6.53 9.34
C ILE A 110 6.38 -7.19 9.51
N ALA A 111 5.33 -6.61 8.93
CA ALA A 111 3.96 -7.14 9.03
C ALA A 111 3.78 -8.46 8.27
N PHE A 112 4.50 -8.66 7.17
CA PHE A 112 4.39 -9.82 6.28
C PHE A 112 5.78 -10.40 5.95
N PRO A 113 6.47 -11.04 6.91
CA PRO A 113 7.86 -11.48 6.74
C PRO A 113 8.05 -12.57 5.67
N LYS A 114 6.98 -13.28 5.31
CA LYS A 114 6.99 -14.34 4.28
C LYS A 114 6.48 -13.87 2.91
N SER A 115 6.19 -12.58 2.76
CA SER A 115 5.63 -12.03 1.52
C SER A 115 6.72 -11.50 0.59
N THR A 116 6.35 -11.41 -0.69
CA THR A 116 7.12 -10.75 -1.73
C THR A 116 7.36 -9.28 -1.36
N PRO A 117 8.61 -8.80 -1.24
CA PRO A 117 8.89 -7.40 -0.90
C PRO A 117 8.24 -6.41 -1.87
N ILE A 118 7.80 -5.24 -1.39
CA ILE A 118 7.14 -4.21 -2.22
C ILE A 118 7.98 -3.79 -3.43
N ASN A 119 9.31 -3.83 -3.32
CA ASN A 119 10.26 -3.26 -4.28
C ASN A 119 10.99 -4.31 -5.16
N ILE A 120 10.32 -5.35 -5.67
CA ILE A 120 11.01 -6.31 -6.57
C ILE A 120 11.46 -5.69 -7.90
N ASN A 121 10.91 -4.56 -8.33
CA ASN A 121 11.27 -3.93 -9.62
C ASN A 121 12.48 -2.98 -9.57
N LYS A 122 13.53 -3.28 -8.80
CA LYS A 122 14.78 -2.48 -8.83
C LYS A 122 16.09 -3.21 -9.16
N LYS A 123 16.08 -4.50 -9.51
CA LYS A 123 17.32 -5.16 -9.99
C LYS A 123 17.07 -6.17 -11.11
N ALA A 124 17.11 -5.68 -12.33
CA ALA A 124 17.86 -6.31 -13.43
C ALA A 124 18.04 -5.25 -14.54
N TYR A 125 18.97 -4.31 -14.37
CA TYR A 125 19.69 -3.88 -15.57
C TYR A 125 20.46 -5.11 -16.03
N PRO A 126 20.27 -5.61 -17.26
CA PRO A 126 21.17 -6.61 -17.80
C PRO A 126 22.58 -5.99 -17.75
N GLN A 127 23.51 -6.66 -17.09
CA GLN A 127 24.92 -6.37 -17.25
C GLN A 127 25.19 -6.35 -18.77
N PRO A 128 25.85 -5.32 -19.33
CA PRO A 128 26.21 -5.38 -20.74
C PRO A 128 27.08 -6.62 -20.96
N LEU A 129 26.68 -7.46 -21.93
CA LEU A 129 27.40 -8.65 -22.32
C LEU A 129 28.89 -8.31 -22.58
N PRO A 130 29.85 -9.16 -22.18
CA PRO A 130 31.25 -8.92 -22.47
C PRO A 130 31.44 -8.82 -23.99
N LYS A 131 32.04 -7.72 -24.45
CA LYS A 131 32.44 -7.51 -25.85
C LYS A 131 33.23 -8.74 -26.31
N GLY A 132 32.72 -9.40 -27.35
CA GLY A 132 33.36 -10.58 -27.95
C GLY A 132 34.81 -10.29 -28.31
N ARG A 133 35.70 -11.23 -27.95
CA ARG A 133 37.07 -11.25 -28.47
C ARG A 133 36.98 -11.41 -29.98
N GLY A 134 37.57 -10.47 -30.71
CA GLY A 134 37.83 -10.62 -32.13
C GLY A 134 38.64 -11.89 -32.37
N LEU A 135 38.15 -12.72 -33.28
CA LEU A 135 38.92 -13.71 -33.98
C LEU A 135 40.03 -12.97 -34.74
N ASN A 136 41.26 -13.06 -34.25
CA ASN A 136 42.42 -12.74 -35.08
C ASN A 136 42.68 -13.96 -35.96
N ASN A 137 42.30 -13.84 -37.23
CA ASN A 137 42.88 -14.64 -38.31
C ASN A 137 44.25 -14.06 -38.62
N GLN A 138 45.30 -14.84 -38.40
CA GLN A 138 46.54 -14.86 -39.19
C GLN A 138 47.33 -16.13 -38.89
#